data_AF-A0A1E7I0K9-F1
#
_entry.id   AF-A0A1E7I0K9-F1
#
_cell.length_a   1.000
_cell.length_b   1.000
_cell.length_c   1.000
_cell.angle_alpha   90.00
_cell.angle_beta   90.00
_cell.angle_gamma   90.00
#
_symmetry.space_group_name_H-M   'P 1'
#
loop_
_entity.id
_entity.type
_entity.pdbx_description
1 polymer ?
#
loop_
_entity_poly.entity_id
_entity_poly.type
_entity_poly.pdbx_seq_one_letter_code
_entity_poly.pdbx_strand_id
1 'polypeptide(L)'
;MLNIELKAKGWRNVPHKIGLLNILIEQAEAKGNHLDRLRQINFSMTLFIFAGLIGFGLNQQGLILRLCVIVVLICFMIFLSRYDNHLHKASHGWRKTRDNLILNLSELINDPYTILNLQTYCPEGEEKARDEDCDNIQKLWL
;
A
#
# COMPACT_ATOMS: atom_id res chain seq x y z
N MET A 1 -9.97 -15.56 3.03
CA MET A 1 -11.01 -14.52 2.89
C MET A 1 -11.98 -14.72 4.05
N LEU A 2 -11.97 -13.85 5.06
CA LEU A 2 -12.89 -13.96 6.20
C LEU A 2 -14.10 -13.06 5.90
N ASN A 3 -15.21 -13.66 5.49
CA ASN A 3 -16.43 -12.94 5.16
C ASN A 3 -17.26 -12.77 6.44
N ILE A 4 -17.36 -11.54 6.95
CA ILE A 4 -18.15 -11.27 8.16
C ILE A 4 -19.49 -10.71 7.70
N GLU A 5 -20.53 -11.56 7.72
CA GLU A 5 -21.91 -11.14 7.48
C GLU A 5 -22.53 -10.56 8.76
N LEU A 6 -22.73 -9.25 8.80
CA LEU A 6 -23.40 -8.59 9.92
C LEU A 6 -24.89 -8.39 9.64
N LYS A 7 -25.73 -9.35 10.02
CA LYS A 7 -27.20 -9.24 9.90
C LYS A 7 -27.78 -8.42 11.06
N ALA A 8 -28.41 -7.28 10.79
CA ALA A 8 -29.09 -6.48 11.83
C ALA A 8 -30.52 -7.01 12.08
N LYS A 9 -30.81 -7.42 13.31
CA LYS A 9 -32.17 -7.39 13.86
C LYS A 9 -32.35 -6.09 14.66
N GLY A 10 -32.69 -5.00 13.97
CA GLY A 10 -33.13 -3.73 14.57
C GLY A 10 -32.04 -2.73 15.00
N TRP A 11 -32.49 -1.49 15.24
CA TRP A 11 -31.70 -0.28 15.56
C TRP A 11 -30.73 -0.40 16.74
N ARG A 12 -30.92 -1.38 17.63
CA ARG A 12 -30.05 -1.61 18.81
C ARG A 12 -28.62 -2.02 18.45
N ASN A 13 -28.40 -2.60 17.27
CA ASN A 13 -27.07 -3.11 16.86
C ASN A 13 -26.32 -2.14 15.95
N VAL A 14 -26.95 -1.05 15.49
CA VAL A 14 -26.35 -0.03 14.61
C VAL A 14 -25.11 0.64 15.25
N PRO A 15 -25.14 1.12 16.51
CA PRO A 15 -23.95 1.73 17.12
C PRO A 15 -22.78 0.73 17.27
N HIS A 16 -23.06 -0.55 17.53
CA HIS A 16 -22.02 -1.58 17.60
C HIS A 16 -21.40 -1.85 16.22
N LYS A 17 -22.22 -1.91 15.15
CA LYS A 17 -21.73 -2.07 13.77
C LYS A 17 -20.88 -0.88 13.32
N ILE A 18 -21.30 0.34 13.64
CA ILE A 18 -20.54 1.57 13.37
C ILE A 18 -19.19 1.53 14.10
N GLY A 19 -19.17 1.12 15.37
CA GLY A 19 -17.93 0.97 16.13
C GLY A 19 -16.97 -0.05 15.52
N LEU A 20 -17.46 -1.21 15.07
CA LEU A 20 -16.64 -2.22 14.38
C LEU A 20 -16.09 -1.69 13.05
N LEU A 21 -16.89 -0.97 12.26
CA LEU A 21 -16.42 -0.36 11.01
C LEU A 21 -15.34 0.68 11.27
N ASN A 22 -15.50 1.55 12.27
CA ASN A 22 -14.49 2.55 12.61
C ASN A 22 -13.15 1.91 12.98
N ILE A 23 -13.17 0.82 13.77
CA ILE A 23 -11.95 0.06 14.10
C ILE A 23 -11.30 -0.50 12.83
N LEU A 24 -12.08 -1.04 11.90
CA LEU A 24 -11.55 -1.58 10.64
C LEU A 24 -10.99 -0.47 9.73
N ILE A 25 -11.62 0.71 9.70
CA ILE A 25 -11.15 1.89 8.95
C ILE A 25 -9.81 2.36 9.52
N GLU A 26 -9.71 2.54 10.85
CA GLU A 26 -8.48 2.95 11.52
C GLU A 26 -7.35 1.94 11.28
N GLN A 27 -7.65 0.65 11.31
CA GLN A 27 -6.66 -0.40 11.00
C GLN A 27 -6.21 -0.37 9.54
N ALA A 28 -7.12 -0.16 8.59
CA ALA A 28 -6.78 -0.06 7.18
C ALA A 28 -5.92 1.17 6.89
N GLU A 29 -6.25 2.31 7.50
CA GLU A 29 -5.48 3.55 7.39
C GLU A 29 -4.10 3.43 8.04
N ALA A 30 -4.01 2.87 9.25
CA ALA A 30 -2.75 2.62 9.92
C ALA A 30 -1.82 1.71 9.10
N LYS A 31 -2.37 0.67 8.44
CA LYS A 31 -1.61 -0.21 7.54
C LYS A 31 -1.15 0.49 6.28
N GLY A 32 -2.02 1.27 5.63
CA GLY A 32 -1.64 2.10 4.47
C GLY A 32 -0.48 3.06 4.80
N ASN A 33 -0.63 3.82 5.89
CA ASN A 33 0.40 4.75 6.37
C ASN A 33 1.71 4.04 6.77
N HIS A 34 1.62 2.86 7.37
CA HIS A 34 2.80 2.07 7.70
C HIS A 34 3.57 1.62 6.46
N LEU A 35 2.87 1.18 5.41
CA LEU A 35 3.49 0.79 4.15
C LEU A 35 4.14 1.97 3.44
N ASP A 36 3.48 3.13 3.42
CA ASP A 36 4.06 4.36 2.84
C ASP A 36 5.33 4.79 3.59
N ARG A 37 5.35 4.68 4.92
CA ARG A 37 6.55 4.93 5.73
C ARG A 37 7.68 3.94 5.40
N LEU A 38 7.36 2.65 5.23
CA LEU A 38 8.34 1.63 4.83
C LEU A 38 8.92 1.92 3.44
N ARG A 39 8.11 2.39 2.49
CA ARG A 39 8.58 2.82 1.17
C ARG A 39 9.56 3.99 1.27
N GLN A 40 9.24 4.99 2.08
CA GLN A 40 10.15 6.13 2.30
C GLN A 40 11.48 5.69 2.91
N ILE A 41 11.45 4.82 3.93
CA ILE A 41 12.67 4.25 4.54
C ILE A 41 13.45 3.44 3.51
N ASN A 42 12.78 2.60 2.72
CA ASN A 42 13.41 1.79 1.69
C ASN A 42 14.11 2.68 0.64
N PHE A 43 13.47 3.76 0.21
CA PHE A 43 14.06 4.74 -0.71
C PHE A 43 15.30 5.41 -0.12
N SER A 44 15.22 5.89 1.13
CA SER A 44 16.36 6.50 1.82
C SER A 44 17.53 5.53 2.01
N MET A 45 17.26 4.28 2.40
CA MET A 45 18.29 3.25 2.54
C MET A 45 18.92 2.89 1.19
N THR A 46 18.11 2.80 0.14
CA THR A 46 18.57 2.55 -1.24
C THR A 46 19.55 3.64 -1.67
N LEU A 47 19.20 4.92 -1.46
CA LEU A 47 20.07 6.05 -1.79
C LEU A 47 21.38 6.01 -1.03
N PHE A 48 21.34 5.67 0.27
CA PHE A 48 22.54 5.60 1.09
C PHE A 48 23.48 4.47 0.64
N ILE A 49 22.94 3.28 0.38
CA ILE A 49 23.69 2.13 -0.14
C ILE A 49 24.29 2.46 -1.51
N PHE A 50 23.51 3.10 -2.39
CA PHE A 50 23.95 3.51 -3.71
C PHE A 50 25.12 4.51 -3.64
N ALA A 51 25.00 5.55 -2.81
CA ALA A 51 26.07 6.52 -2.60
C ALA A 51 27.35 5.87 -2.03
N GLY A 52 27.21 4.95 -1.08
CA GLY A 52 28.33 4.21 -0.50
C GLY A 52 29.04 3.31 -1.52
N LEU A 53 28.27 2.58 -2.34
CA LEU A 53 28.81 1.69 -3.36
C LEU A 53 29.46 2.45 -4.53
N ILE A 54 28.91 3.59 -4.94
CA ILE A 54 29.57 4.47 -5.92
C ILE A 54 30.87 5.05 -5.36
N GLY A 55 30.85 5.57 -4.13
CA GLY A 55 32.05 6.09 -3.47
C GLY A 55 33.15 5.03 -3.36
N PHE A 56 32.78 3.80 -3.01
CA PHE A 56 33.69 2.66 -3.01
C PHE A 56 34.22 2.32 -4.41
N GLY A 57 33.33 2.27 -5.41
CA GLY A 57 33.69 1.96 -6.80
C GLY A 57 34.65 2.97 -7.44
N LEU A 58 34.53 4.26 -7.09
CA LEU A 58 35.42 5.32 -7.57
C LEU A 58 36.84 5.22 -6.98
N ASN A 59 36.97 4.75 -5.74
CA ASN A 59 38.26 4.61 -5.04
C ASN A 59 39.05 3.33 -5.39
N GLN A 60 38.44 2.38 -6.11
CA GLN A 60 39.08 1.11 -6.46
C GLN A 60 39.93 1.23 -7.74
N GLN A 61 41.19 0.78 -7.68
CA GLN A 61 42.08 0.63 -8.83
C GLN A 61 42.05 -0.83 -9.30
N GLY A 62 41.24 -1.11 -10.32
CA GLY A 62 41.10 -2.46 -10.89
C GLY A 62 39.81 -2.59 -11.70
N LEU A 63 39.93 -2.89 -13.00
CA LEU A 63 38.81 -2.92 -13.93
C LEU A 63 37.79 -4.03 -13.57
N ILE A 64 38.29 -5.19 -13.13
CA ILE A 64 37.46 -6.34 -12.69
C ILE A 64 36.66 -5.97 -11.43
N LEU A 65 37.29 -5.32 -10.46
CA LEU A 65 36.65 -4.97 -9.19
C LEU A 65 35.56 -3.90 -9.39
N ARG A 66 35.78 -2.95 -10.30
CA ARG A 66 34.75 -1.99 -10.74
C ARG A 66 33.56 -2.67 -11.40
N LEU A 67 33.79 -3.65 -12.29
CA LEU A 67 32.72 -4.42 -12.92
C LEU A 67 31.89 -5.20 -11.89
N CYS A 68 32.53 -5.83 -10.90
CA CYS A 68 31.82 -6.50 -9.80
C CYS A 68 30.92 -5.54 -9.02
N VAL A 69 31.40 -4.33 -8.69
CA VAL A 69 30.61 -3.32 -7.99
C VAL A 69 29.40 -2.86 -8.82
N ILE A 70 29.57 -2.67 -10.14
CA ILE A 70 28.49 -2.30 -11.05
C ILE A 70 27.41 -3.40 -11.09
N VAL A 71 27.81 -4.67 -11.20
CA VAL A 71 26.85 -5.79 -11.21
C VAL A 71 26.06 -5.85 -9.91
N VAL A 72 26.73 -5.70 -8.76
CA VAL A 72 26.08 -5.67 -7.44
C VAL A 72 25.09 -4.50 -7.35
N LEU A 73 25.47 -3.31 -7.83
CA LEU A 73 24.59 -2.14 -7.89
C LEU A 73 23.33 -2.41 -8.71
N ILE A 74 23.47 -3.00 -9.90
CA ILE A 74 22.33 -3.34 -10.77
C ILE A 74 21.41 -4.35 -10.07
N CYS A 75 21.97 -5.42 -9.50
CA CYS A 75 21.19 -6.42 -8.77
C CYS A 75 20.43 -5.80 -7.58
N PHE A 76 21.07 -4.93 -6.81
CA PHE A 76 20.42 -4.22 -5.70
C PHE A 76 19.29 -3.31 -6.19
N MET A 77 19.50 -2.54 -7.25
CA MET A 77 18.46 -1.68 -7.82
C MET A 77 17.25 -2.47 -8.30
N ILE A 78 17.46 -3.61 -8.97
CA ILE A 78 16.36 -4.48 -9.41
C ILE A 78 15.61 -5.03 -8.19
N PHE A 79 16.32 -5.51 -7.17
CA PHE A 79 15.70 -6.05 -5.96
C PHE A 79 14.87 -5.00 -5.22
N LEU A 80 15.44 -3.81 -5.01
CA LEU A 80 14.78 -2.71 -4.31
C LEU A 80 13.60 -2.16 -5.10
N SER A 81 13.70 -2.09 -6.43
CA SER A 81 12.59 -1.72 -7.31
C SER A 81 11.43 -2.71 -7.24
N ARG A 82 11.73 -4.02 -7.25
CA ARG A 82 10.70 -5.08 -7.09
C ARG A 82 10.01 -4.96 -5.74
N TYR A 83 10.76 -4.72 -4.68
CA TYR A 83 10.25 -4.58 -3.33
C TYR A 83 9.38 -3.32 -3.17
N ASP A 84 9.82 -2.16 -3.67
CA ASP A 84 9.01 -0.93 -3.64
C ASP A 84 7.71 -1.10 -4.42
N ASN A 85 7.75 -1.72 -5.61
CA ASN A 85 6.54 -1.98 -6.40
C ASN A 85 5.55 -2.89 -5.66
N HIS A 86 6.03 -3.88 -4.90
CA HIS A 86 5.16 -4.71 -4.07
C HIS A 86 4.51 -3.91 -2.93
N LEU A 87 5.30 -3.11 -2.19
CA LEU A 87 4.79 -2.26 -1.12
C LEU A 87 3.80 -1.20 -1.63
N HIS A 88 4.06 -0.65 -2.82
CA HIS A 88 3.22 0.33 -3.46
C HIS A 88 1.84 -0.24 -3.80
N LYS A 89 1.79 -1.42 -4.44
CA LYS A 89 0.54 -2.13 -4.72
C LYS A 89 -0.23 -2.45 -3.45
N ALA A 90 0.48 -2.95 -2.42
CA ALA A 90 -0.13 -3.27 -1.15
C ALA A 90 -0.75 -2.03 -0.49
N SER A 91 -0.08 -0.87 -0.54
CA SER A 91 -0.59 0.43 -0.04
C SER A 91 -1.89 0.83 -0.74
N HIS A 92 -1.95 0.71 -2.07
CA HIS A 92 -3.17 0.95 -2.85
C HIS A 92 -4.32 -0.01 -2.48
N GLY A 93 -4.03 -1.30 -2.29
CA GLY A 93 -5.03 -2.26 -1.79
C GLY A 93 -5.61 -1.89 -0.42
N TRP A 94 -4.78 -1.40 0.51
CA TRP A 94 -5.24 -0.92 1.82
C TRP A 94 -6.03 0.39 1.74
N ARG A 95 -5.64 1.33 0.87
CA ARG A 95 -6.41 2.56 0.62
C ARG A 95 -7.79 2.27 0.04
N LYS A 96 -7.88 1.40 -0.97
CA LYS A 96 -9.17 0.98 -1.53
C LYS A 96 -10.04 0.23 -0.51
N THR A 97 -9.41 -0.56 0.38
CA THR A 97 -10.11 -1.21 1.50
C THR A 97 -10.72 -0.17 2.44
N ARG A 98 -9.98 0.89 2.79
CA ARG A 98 -10.49 2.00 3.60
C ARG A 98 -11.68 2.67 2.92
N ASP A 99 -11.57 2.99 1.64
CA ASP A 99 -12.62 3.71 0.91
C ASP A 99 -13.90 2.87 0.79
N ASN A 100 -13.79 1.56 0.54
CA ASN A 100 -14.93 0.64 0.57
C ASN A 100 -15.57 0.54 1.96
N LEU A 101 -14.77 0.56 3.04
CA LEU A 101 -15.30 0.55 4.41
C LEU A 101 -16.03 1.86 4.73
N ILE A 102 -15.54 3.02 4.26
CA ILE A 102 -16.22 4.31 4.41
C ILE A 102 -17.55 4.31 3.64
N LEU A 103 -17.58 3.77 2.42
CA LEU A 103 -18.82 3.62 1.66
C LEU A 103 -19.83 2.73 2.39
N ASN A 104 -19.40 1.57 2.88
CA ASN A 104 -20.24 0.68 3.70
C ASN A 104 -20.76 1.37 4.97
N LEU A 105 -19.97 2.25 5.59
CA LEU A 105 -20.42 3.05 6.74
C LEU A 105 -21.53 4.03 6.33
N SER A 106 -21.36 4.70 5.19
CA SER A 106 -22.35 5.64 4.66
C SER A 106 -23.67 4.94 4.28
N GLU A 107 -23.60 3.74 3.69
CA GLU A 107 -24.77 2.93 3.38
C GLU A 107 -25.49 2.48 4.65
N LEU A 108 -24.77 2.07 5.70
CA LEU A 108 -25.37 1.67 6.97
C LEU A 108 -26.05 2.82 7.72
N ILE A 109 -25.53 4.05 7.58
CA ILE A 109 -26.15 5.26 8.13
C ILE A 109 -27.46 5.58 7.40
N ASN A 110 -27.48 5.42 6.07
CA ASN A 110 -28.65 5.72 5.24
C ASN A 110 -29.71 4.61 5.27
N ASP A 111 -29.30 3.34 5.35
CA ASP A 111 -30.18 2.19 5.53
C ASP A 111 -29.62 1.22 6.61
N PRO A 112 -30.15 1.29 7.85
CA PRO A 112 -29.68 0.45 8.95
C PRO A 112 -30.04 -1.04 8.79
N TYR A 113 -30.87 -1.41 7.82
CA TYR A 113 -31.24 -2.80 7.52
C TYR A 113 -30.37 -3.43 6.42
N THR A 114 -29.52 -2.64 5.75
CA THR A 114 -28.62 -3.14 4.72
C THR A 114 -27.65 -4.19 5.28
N ILE A 115 -27.48 -5.28 4.52
CA ILE A 115 -26.53 -6.35 4.80
C ILE A 115 -25.18 -5.92 4.25
N LEU A 116 -24.26 -5.54 5.13
CA LEU A 116 -22.90 -5.18 4.74
C LEU A 116 -22.04 -6.41 4.54
N ASN A 117 -21.32 -6.43 3.42
CA ASN A 117 -20.29 -7.42 3.14
C ASN A 117 -18.92 -6.82 3.47
N LEU A 118 -18.41 -7.14 4.66
CA LEU A 118 -17.15 -6.58 5.16
C LEU A 118 -15.97 -7.43 4.70
N GLN A 119 -15.18 -6.90 3.78
CA GLN A 119 -13.89 -7.47 3.39
C GLN A 119 -12.76 -6.88 4.24
N THR A 120 -11.90 -7.75 4.76
CA THR A 120 -10.72 -7.36 5.55
C THR A 120 -9.59 -6.79 4.69
N TYR A 121 -9.60 -7.09 3.39
CA TYR A 121 -8.62 -6.60 2.41
C TYR A 121 -9.20 -6.70 0.99
N CYS A 122 -9.01 -5.67 0.18
CA CYS A 122 -9.48 -5.60 -1.20
C CYS A 122 -8.32 -5.82 -2.20
N PRO A 123 -8.14 -7.05 -2.73
CA PRO A 123 -7.04 -7.35 -3.66
C PRO A 123 -7.17 -6.63 -5.00
N GLU A 124 -8.39 -6.27 -5.42
CA GLU A 124 -8.61 -5.48 -6.65
C GLU A 124 -7.96 -4.08 -6.59
N GLY A 125 -7.66 -3.56 -5.39
CA GLY A 125 -6.91 -2.31 -5.27
C GLY A 125 -5.43 -2.46 -5.59
N GLU A 126 -4.85 -3.65 -5.40
CA GLU A 126 -3.47 -3.93 -5.80
C GLU A 126 -3.32 -4.05 -7.33
N GLU A 127 -4.38 -4.52 -7.99
CA GLU A 127 -4.41 -4.74 -9.44
C GLU A 127 -4.55 -3.42 -10.21
N LYS A 128 -5.40 -2.51 -9.72
CA LYS A 128 -5.63 -1.18 -10.32
C LYS A 128 -4.57 -0.13 -9.99
N ALA A 129 -3.65 -0.41 -9.07
CA ALA A 129 -2.57 0.49 -8.67
C ALA A 129 -1.75 1.02 -9.87
N ARG A 130 -1.63 0.22 -10.95
CA ARG A 130 -0.88 0.60 -12.15
C ARG A 130 -1.64 1.53 -13.09
N ASP A 131 -2.96 1.40 -13.15
CA ASP A 131 -3.82 2.15 -14.07
C ASP A 131 -4.19 3.51 -13.46
N GLU A 132 -4.47 3.55 -12.16
CA GLU A 132 -4.83 4.78 -11.44
C GLU A 132 -3.66 5.77 -11.32
N ASP A 133 -2.42 5.27 -11.17
CA ASP A 133 -1.23 6.12 -11.15
C ASP A 133 -0.93 6.71 -12.55
N CYS A 134 -1.15 5.94 -13.63
CA CYS A 134 -1.03 6.44 -15.01
C CYS A 134 -2.07 7.53 -15.31
N ASP A 135 -3.32 7.35 -14.87
CA ASP A 135 -4.40 8.33 -15.03
C ASP A 135 -4.14 9.60 -14.21
N ASN A 136 -3.64 9.47 -12.97
CA ASN A 136 -3.29 10.62 -12.14
C ASN A 136 -2.10 11.40 -12.68
N ILE A 137 -1.09 10.72 -13.23
CA ILE A 137 0.01 11.40 -13.93
C ILE A 137 -0.55 12.14 -15.14
N GLN A 138 -1.37 11.52 -15.98
CA GLN A 138 -1.98 12.20 -17.13
C GLN A 138 -2.79 13.45 -16.75
N LYS A 139 -3.53 13.42 -15.62
CA LYS A 139 -4.27 14.57 -15.10
C LYS A 139 -3.40 15.69 -14.56
N LEU A 140 -2.16 15.42 -14.13
CA LEU A 140 -1.21 16.44 -13.68
C LEU A 140 -0.54 17.19 -14.86
N TRP A 141 -0.65 16.66 -16.07
CA TRP A 141 -0.10 17.25 -17.30
C TRP A 141 -1.16 18.00 -18.15
N LEU A 142 -2.40 18.09 -17.67
CA LEU A 142 -3.52 18.84 -18.27
C LEU A 142 -3.92 20.01 -17.37
#